data_AF-A0AAP6JDE4-F1
#
_entry.id   AF-A0AAP6JDE4-F1
#
_cell.length_a   1.000
_cell.length_b   1.000
_cell.length_c   1.000
_cell.angle_alpha   90.00
_cell.angle_beta   90.00
_cell.angle_gamma   90.00
#
_symmetry.space_group_name_H-M   'P 1'
#
loop_
_entity.id
_entity.type
_entity.pdbx_description
1 polymer ?
#
loop_
_entity_poly.entity_id
_entity_poly.type
_entity_poly.pdbx_seq_one_letter_code
_entity_poly.pdbx_strand_id
1 'polypeptide(L)'
;MQRSKIHCLAAGLCLGLAMSVSALASEPVELADGSEHAGNLETRNSPIRIGDDASVDGNVESRNGAINMGKRVTARDVRNRNGSIVAGEGGSFRDVDARNGSIGLGADGEARDVSTRNGAITLGSGFKARNAQSRNGGIALYEGARIERNAETRNGTIQLRESAHVGGRVQSRNGSIHLAEGSQVDGELGTRNGSIRLAGARAGSDVVSARGDIHVLAGSEVHGKVVIHLHEDMGGRRGGFLWFGGSRQYGDAGSIHVQASHIHGDIVIELPEDYDGDAPLLRIDADSRVDGRVRVDARVELEIADEDRIGGVERI
;
A
#
# COMPACT_ATOMS: atom_id res chain seq x y z
N MET A 1 -11.34 4.23 54.93
CA MET A 1 -12.80 4.41 54.89
C MET A 1 -13.19 4.88 53.49
N GLN A 2 -14.10 4.13 52.85
CA GLN A 2 -14.77 4.32 51.55
C GLN A 2 -14.01 5.00 50.40
N ARG A 3 -13.45 4.18 49.50
CA ARG A 3 -13.23 4.57 48.10
C ARG A 3 -14.54 4.41 47.34
N SER A 4 -15.07 5.52 46.83
CA SER A 4 -16.24 5.54 45.97
C SER A 4 -15.94 4.76 44.69
N LYS A 5 -16.57 3.61 44.54
CA LYS A 5 -16.60 2.85 43.29
C LYS A 5 -17.68 3.49 42.43
N ILE A 6 -17.31 4.08 41.29
CA ILE A 6 -18.30 4.42 40.26
C ILE A 6 -18.62 3.10 39.55
N HIS A 7 -19.57 2.35 40.11
CA HIS A 7 -20.25 1.30 39.36
C HIS A 7 -21.32 1.98 38.50
N CYS A 8 -21.07 2.13 37.21
CA CYS A 8 -22.18 2.21 36.25
C CYS A 8 -22.64 0.78 35.98
N LEU A 9 -23.51 0.28 36.86
CA LEU A 9 -24.25 -0.95 36.67
C LEU A 9 -25.70 -0.56 36.42
N ALA A 10 -26.06 -0.39 35.14
CA ALA A 10 -27.45 -0.40 34.69
C ALA A 10 -27.48 -0.64 33.18
N ALA A 11 -28.05 -1.78 32.79
CA ALA A 11 -28.61 -1.97 31.46
C ALA A 11 -29.64 -0.86 31.22
N GLY A 12 -29.30 0.06 30.34
CA GLY A 12 -30.09 1.22 30.01
C GLY A 12 -29.36 1.96 28.91
N LEU A 13 -30.10 2.33 27.86
CA LEU A 13 -29.68 3.19 26.77
C LEU A 13 -29.19 4.53 27.37
N CYS A 14 -27.92 4.58 27.78
CA CYS A 14 -27.32 5.75 28.43
C CYS A 14 -26.76 6.67 27.35
N LEU A 15 -27.62 7.56 26.86
CA LEU A 15 -27.26 8.72 26.07
C LEU A 15 -26.51 9.73 26.97
N GLY A 16 -25.25 9.42 27.29
CA GLY A 16 -24.38 10.24 28.12
C GLY A 16 -23.44 11.07 27.26
N LEU A 17 -23.78 12.34 27.01
CA LEU A 17 -22.90 13.29 26.31
C LEU A 17 -21.68 13.60 27.20
N ALA A 18 -20.60 12.84 27.07
CA ALA A 18 -19.33 13.17 27.69
C ALA A 18 -18.60 14.22 26.83
N MET A 19 -18.39 15.42 27.36
CA MET A 19 -17.64 16.47 26.66
C MET A 19 -16.14 16.32 26.94
N SER A 20 -15.37 15.95 25.92
CA SER A 20 -13.89 15.89 25.87
C SER A 20 -13.19 15.26 27.09
N VAL A 21 -12.71 14.02 26.93
CA VAL A 21 -11.91 13.35 27.98
C VAL A 21 -10.42 13.61 27.71
N SER A 22 -9.78 14.40 28.58
CA SER A 22 -8.32 14.55 28.63
C SER A 22 -7.80 13.85 29.88
N ALA A 23 -7.40 12.58 29.77
CA ALA A 23 -6.88 11.83 30.90
C ALA A 23 -5.41 12.20 31.17
N LEU A 24 -5.16 12.83 32.32
CA LEU A 24 -3.82 13.06 32.89
C LEU A 24 -3.26 11.82 33.65
N ALA A 25 -3.97 10.69 33.64
CA ALA A 25 -3.70 9.52 34.50
C ALA A 25 -3.44 8.22 33.72
N SER A 26 -2.69 7.30 34.34
CA SER A 26 -2.22 6.00 33.82
C SER A 26 -3.30 4.95 33.53
N GLU A 27 -4.58 5.33 33.55
CA GLU A 27 -5.70 4.43 33.27
C GLU A 27 -6.10 4.52 31.79
N PRO A 28 -6.48 3.40 31.15
CA PRO A 28 -7.03 3.38 29.80
C PRO A 28 -8.23 4.33 29.66
N VAL A 29 -8.37 4.99 28.51
CA VAL A 29 -9.63 5.63 28.14
C VAL A 29 -10.50 4.55 27.49
N GLU A 30 -11.67 4.30 28.08
CA GLU A 30 -12.59 3.28 27.61
C GLU A 30 -13.92 3.92 27.22
N LEU A 31 -14.36 3.65 25.99
CA LEU A 31 -15.69 3.97 25.49
C LEU A 31 -16.42 2.63 25.31
N ALA A 32 -17.59 2.48 25.93
CA ALA A 32 -18.33 1.21 25.94
C ALA A 32 -19.02 0.94 24.59
N ASP A 33 -19.47 -0.30 24.39
CA ASP A 33 -20.23 -0.67 23.20
C ASP A 33 -21.48 0.21 23.02
N GLY A 34 -21.75 0.60 21.78
CA GLY A 34 -22.92 1.40 21.38
C GLY A 34 -22.95 2.82 21.94
N SER A 35 -21.90 3.28 22.61
CA SER A 35 -21.90 4.60 23.24
C SER A 35 -21.48 5.70 22.27
N GLU A 36 -22.07 6.89 22.48
CA GLU A 36 -21.74 8.10 21.72
C GLU A 36 -20.89 9.04 22.58
N HIS A 37 -19.80 9.55 22.02
CA HIS A 37 -18.92 10.49 22.68
C HIS A 37 -18.82 11.79 21.86
N ALA A 38 -19.04 12.92 22.52
CA ALA A 38 -18.95 14.23 21.88
C ALA A 38 -17.56 14.86 22.10
N GLY A 39 -16.93 15.27 21.00
CA GLY A 39 -15.60 15.86 21.01
C GLY A 39 -14.47 14.83 21.07
N ASN A 40 -13.27 15.28 21.43
CA ASN A 40 -12.07 14.45 21.28
C ASN A 40 -11.89 13.44 22.42
N LEU A 41 -11.26 12.31 22.09
CA LEU A 41 -10.68 11.35 23.01
C LEU A 41 -9.15 11.44 22.89
N GLU A 42 -8.47 11.89 23.95
CA GLU A 42 -7.03 12.13 23.90
C GLU A 42 -6.28 11.48 25.08
N THR A 43 -5.19 10.76 24.77
CA THR A 43 -4.28 10.22 25.78
C THR A 43 -2.82 10.48 25.46
N ARG A 44 -2.00 10.55 26.51
CA ARG A 44 -0.53 10.58 26.35
C ARG A 44 0.07 9.18 26.38
N ASN A 45 -0.29 8.39 27.39
CA ASN A 45 0.41 7.13 27.67
C ASN A 45 -0.52 5.91 27.64
N SER A 46 -1.73 6.08 28.14
CA SER A 46 -2.68 4.99 28.27
C SER A 46 -3.31 4.61 26.93
N PRO A 47 -3.65 3.33 26.71
CA PRO A 47 -4.38 2.92 25.52
C PRO A 47 -5.77 3.57 25.50
N ILE A 48 -6.29 3.76 24.29
CA ILE A 48 -7.70 4.08 24.05
C ILE A 48 -8.37 2.79 23.57
N ARG A 49 -9.47 2.41 24.23
CA ARG A 49 -10.32 1.29 23.84
C ARG A 49 -11.71 1.82 23.54
N ILE A 50 -12.19 1.55 22.34
CA ILE A 50 -13.54 1.91 21.91
C ILE A 50 -14.27 0.62 21.59
N GLY A 51 -15.40 0.41 22.26
CA GLY A 51 -16.26 -0.75 22.09
C GLY A 51 -16.91 -0.83 20.71
N ASP A 52 -17.59 -1.94 20.47
CA ASP A 52 -18.33 -2.16 19.22
C ASP A 52 -19.47 -1.13 19.08
N ASP A 53 -19.82 -0.73 17.86
CA ASP A 53 -20.93 0.19 17.55
C ASP A 53 -20.83 1.59 18.18
N ALA A 54 -19.69 1.95 18.78
CA ALA A 54 -19.51 3.24 19.40
C ALA A 54 -19.22 4.34 18.37
N SER A 55 -19.64 5.57 18.66
CA SER A 55 -19.44 6.73 17.80
C SER A 55 -18.72 7.84 18.54
N VAL A 56 -17.69 8.42 17.91
CA VAL A 56 -16.95 9.58 18.41
C VAL A 56 -17.17 10.73 17.44
N ASP A 57 -17.96 11.73 17.85
CA ASP A 57 -18.09 13.00 17.12
C ASP A 57 -16.89 13.91 17.41
N GLY A 58 -15.72 13.46 16.94
CA GLY A 58 -14.44 14.09 17.23
C GLY A 58 -13.26 13.22 16.82
N ASN A 59 -12.08 13.64 17.28
CA ASN A 59 -10.83 12.94 17.00
C ASN A 59 -10.47 11.97 18.13
N VAL A 60 -9.82 10.86 17.77
CA VAL A 60 -9.24 9.88 18.70
C VAL A 60 -7.73 9.94 18.58
N GLU A 61 -7.04 10.46 19.59
CA GLU A 61 -5.60 10.70 19.52
C GLU A 61 -4.84 10.11 20.71
N SER A 62 -3.75 9.40 20.43
CA SER A 62 -2.83 8.89 21.44
C SER A 62 -1.38 9.19 21.10
N ARG A 63 -0.55 9.49 22.11
CA ARG A 63 0.90 9.61 21.91
C ARG A 63 1.63 8.27 22.02
N ASN A 64 1.37 7.48 23.05
CA ASN A 64 2.12 6.24 23.29
C ASN A 64 1.24 5.00 23.48
N GLY A 65 -0.03 5.17 23.87
CA GLY A 65 -0.95 4.05 24.02
C GLY A 65 -1.47 3.57 22.68
N ALA A 66 -1.71 2.28 22.51
CA ALA A 66 -2.43 1.77 21.33
C ALA A 66 -3.86 2.32 21.29
N ILE A 67 -4.41 2.47 20.09
CA ILE A 67 -5.83 2.75 19.87
C ILE A 67 -6.45 1.47 19.33
N ASN A 68 -7.35 0.87 20.11
CA ASN A 68 -8.10 -0.32 19.72
C ASN A 68 -9.57 0.03 19.65
N MET A 69 -10.16 -0.15 18.48
CA MET A 69 -11.54 0.15 18.20
C MET A 69 -12.23 -1.14 17.77
N GLY A 70 -13.41 -1.39 18.33
CA GLY A 70 -14.26 -2.52 18.00
C GLY A 70 -14.82 -2.45 16.58
N LYS A 71 -15.86 -3.23 16.36
CA LYS A 71 -16.61 -3.29 15.11
C LYS A 71 -17.48 -2.04 14.96
N ARG A 72 -17.68 -1.59 13.71
CA ARG A 72 -18.62 -0.53 13.33
C ARG A 72 -18.43 0.78 14.10
N VAL A 73 -17.20 1.04 14.55
CA VAL A 73 -16.84 2.29 15.21
C VAL A 73 -16.80 3.40 14.19
N THR A 74 -17.46 4.52 14.51
CA THR A 74 -17.36 5.74 13.71
C THR A 74 -16.52 6.77 14.46
N ALA A 75 -15.51 7.33 13.81
CA ALA A 75 -14.73 8.44 14.36
C ALA A 75 -14.26 9.35 13.23
N ARG A 76 -13.93 10.62 13.56
CA ARG A 76 -13.44 11.54 12.53
C ARG A 76 -12.00 11.23 12.16
N ASP A 77 -11.03 11.69 12.94
CA ASP A 77 -9.62 11.40 12.72
C ASP A 77 -9.09 10.51 13.83
N VAL A 78 -8.30 9.50 13.47
CA VAL A 78 -7.66 8.59 14.43
C VAL A 78 -6.15 8.72 14.28
N ARG A 79 -5.47 9.20 15.33
CA ARG A 79 -4.04 9.52 15.28
C ARG A 79 -3.24 8.85 16.38
N ASN A 80 -2.11 8.23 16.00
CA ASN A 80 -1.17 7.68 16.96
C ASN A 80 0.27 8.09 16.68
N ARG A 81 1.03 8.45 17.72
CA ARG A 81 2.47 8.72 17.58
C ARG A 81 3.35 7.47 17.76
N ASN A 82 3.17 6.69 18.81
CA ASN A 82 4.07 5.58 19.20
C ASN A 82 3.33 4.29 19.59
N GLY A 83 2.16 4.06 18.99
CA GLY A 83 1.34 2.87 19.19
C GLY A 83 0.61 2.50 17.91
N SER A 84 0.11 1.27 17.87
CA SER A 84 -0.72 0.80 16.76
C SER A 84 -2.12 1.40 16.81
N ILE A 85 -2.76 1.44 15.64
CA ILE A 85 -4.19 1.68 15.50
C ILE A 85 -4.79 0.39 14.94
N VAL A 86 -5.77 -0.17 15.65
CA VAL A 86 -6.51 -1.34 15.21
C VAL A 86 -8.00 -1.02 15.27
N ALA A 87 -8.72 -1.29 14.18
CA ALA A 87 -10.17 -1.17 14.09
C ALA A 87 -10.78 -2.50 13.65
N GLY A 88 -11.92 -2.87 14.24
CA GLY A 88 -12.71 -4.01 13.79
C GLY A 88 -13.39 -3.79 12.42
N GLU A 89 -14.22 -4.74 12.04
CA GLU A 89 -14.99 -4.69 10.78
C GLU A 89 -15.96 -3.50 10.75
N GLY A 90 -16.24 -2.94 9.58
CA GLY A 90 -17.27 -1.92 9.38
C GLY A 90 -16.96 -0.54 9.98
N GLY A 91 -15.72 -0.30 10.42
CA GLY A 91 -15.33 1.02 10.94
C GLY A 91 -15.42 2.12 9.89
N SER A 92 -15.86 3.31 10.26
CA SER A 92 -15.95 4.48 9.38
C SER A 92 -15.08 5.62 9.93
N PHE A 93 -14.07 5.99 9.17
CA PHE A 93 -13.08 6.99 9.56
C PHE A 93 -12.93 8.04 8.47
N ARG A 94 -12.61 9.28 8.84
CA ARG A 94 -12.07 10.22 7.85
C ARG A 94 -10.61 9.90 7.61
N ASP A 95 -9.74 10.13 8.58
CA ASP A 95 -8.30 9.91 8.41
C ASP A 95 -7.76 9.01 9.52
N VAL A 96 -6.86 8.09 9.16
CA VAL A 96 -6.17 7.21 10.10
C VAL A 96 -4.67 7.37 9.93
N ASP A 97 -4.01 7.98 10.92
CA ASP A 97 -2.59 8.35 10.84
C ASP A 97 -1.77 7.77 11.98
N ALA A 98 -0.67 7.09 11.67
CA ALA A 98 0.31 6.64 12.65
C ALA A 98 1.71 7.20 12.35
N ARG A 99 2.54 7.42 13.37
CA ARG A 99 3.97 7.75 13.16
C ARG A 99 4.87 6.54 13.36
N ASN A 100 4.81 5.91 14.52
CA ASN A 100 5.60 4.73 14.88
C ASN A 100 4.64 3.63 15.34
N GLY A 101 3.93 3.04 14.39
CA GLY A 101 2.90 2.07 14.65
C GLY A 101 2.25 1.61 13.35
N SER A 102 1.86 0.34 13.34
CA SER A 102 1.06 -0.22 12.25
C SER A 102 -0.40 0.19 12.38
N ILE A 103 -1.09 0.23 11.25
CA ILE A 103 -2.53 0.47 11.15
C ILE A 103 -3.16 -0.81 10.59
N GLY A 104 -4.09 -1.39 11.33
CA GLY A 104 -4.92 -2.52 10.88
C GLY A 104 -6.39 -2.14 10.92
N LEU A 105 -7.04 -2.12 9.75
CA LEU A 105 -8.46 -1.81 9.64
C LEU A 105 -9.18 -3.08 9.17
N GLY A 106 -10.22 -3.49 9.89
CA GLY A 106 -10.97 -4.71 9.63
C GLY A 106 -11.73 -4.69 8.29
N ALA A 107 -12.49 -5.75 8.02
CA ALA A 107 -13.25 -5.88 6.79
C ALA A 107 -14.36 -4.82 6.65
N ASP A 108 -14.82 -4.55 5.44
CA ASP A 108 -16.03 -3.77 5.10
C ASP A 108 -16.15 -2.38 5.74
N GLY A 109 -15.03 -1.81 6.19
CA GLY A 109 -14.97 -0.44 6.67
C GLY A 109 -14.63 0.56 5.57
N GLU A 110 -14.56 1.83 5.95
CA GLU A 110 -14.13 2.91 5.09
C GLU A 110 -13.22 3.90 5.81
N ALA A 111 -12.24 4.42 5.07
CA ALA A 111 -11.45 5.57 5.44
C ALA A 111 -11.29 6.49 4.23
N ARG A 112 -11.04 7.78 4.43
CA ARG A 112 -10.53 8.62 3.35
C ARG A 112 -9.05 8.34 3.16
N ASP A 113 -8.20 8.72 4.10
CA ASP A 113 -6.76 8.54 3.98
C ASP A 113 -6.21 7.68 5.13
N VAL A 114 -5.36 6.71 4.78
CA VAL A 114 -4.67 5.85 5.77
C VAL A 114 -3.17 6.04 5.59
N SER A 115 -2.47 6.51 6.61
CA SER A 115 -1.04 6.82 6.50
C SER A 115 -0.21 6.40 7.70
N THR A 116 1.00 5.89 7.46
CA THR A 116 1.97 5.67 8.52
C THR A 116 3.39 6.03 8.11
N ARG A 117 4.21 6.48 9.05
CA ARG A 117 5.64 6.73 8.78
C ARG A 117 6.48 5.47 8.98
N ASN A 118 6.32 4.79 10.10
CA ASN A 118 7.09 3.61 10.49
C ASN A 118 6.11 2.54 10.97
N GLY A 119 5.61 1.73 10.05
CA GLY A 119 4.58 0.75 10.30
C GLY A 119 3.99 0.21 9.01
N ALA A 120 3.35 -0.96 9.11
CA ALA A 120 2.58 -1.52 8.01
C ALA A 120 1.14 -0.98 8.03
N ILE A 121 0.52 -0.93 6.86
CA ILE A 121 -0.93 -0.70 6.71
C ILE A 121 -1.55 -2.01 6.25
N THR A 122 -2.63 -2.41 6.91
CA THR A 122 -3.45 -3.56 6.51
C THR A 122 -4.89 -3.11 6.40
N LEU A 123 -5.46 -3.25 5.21
CA LEU A 123 -6.87 -3.03 4.91
C LEU A 123 -7.54 -4.38 4.73
N GLY A 124 -8.51 -4.70 5.59
CA GLY A 124 -9.25 -5.96 5.56
C GLY A 124 -10.11 -6.12 4.30
N SER A 125 -10.73 -7.29 4.16
CA SER A 125 -11.53 -7.60 2.97
C SER A 125 -12.64 -6.58 2.75
N GLY A 126 -12.87 -6.16 1.50
CA GLY A 126 -13.91 -5.19 1.16
C GLY A 126 -13.69 -3.77 1.68
N PHE A 127 -12.63 -3.49 2.45
CA PHE A 127 -12.36 -2.18 3.03
C PHE A 127 -12.11 -1.14 1.92
N LYS A 128 -12.67 0.06 2.09
CA LYS A 128 -12.56 1.15 1.11
C LYS A 128 -11.69 2.27 1.64
N ALA A 129 -10.68 2.67 0.90
CA ALA A 129 -9.90 3.87 1.18
C ALA A 129 -9.81 4.77 -0.04
N ARG A 130 -9.53 6.06 0.14
CA ARG A 130 -9.11 6.92 -0.98
C ARG A 130 -7.62 6.77 -1.27
N ASN A 131 -6.79 6.75 -0.22
CA ASN A 131 -5.34 6.55 -0.33
C ASN A 131 -4.79 5.70 0.82
N ALA A 132 -3.73 4.93 0.54
CA ALA A 132 -2.90 4.29 1.55
C ALA A 132 -1.43 4.65 1.34
N GLN A 133 -0.76 5.16 2.39
CA GLN A 133 0.63 5.61 2.27
C GLN A 133 1.49 5.16 3.45
N SER A 134 2.60 4.49 3.17
CA SER A 134 3.63 4.19 4.18
C SER A 134 4.98 4.78 3.79
N ARG A 135 5.82 5.12 4.76
CA ARG A 135 7.24 5.42 4.46
C ARG A 135 8.13 4.22 4.71
N ASN A 136 8.00 3.58 5.86
CA ASN A 136 8.80 2.42 6.26
C ASN A 136 7.87 1.31 6.75
N GLY A 137 7.32 0.58 5.80
CA GLY A 137 6.46 -0.58 6.02
C GLY A 137 5.63 -0.92 4.79
N GLY A 138 5.10 -2.14 4.78
CA GLY A 138 4.28 -2.63 3.68
C GLY A 138 2.85 -2.11 3.72
N ILE A 139 2.15 -2.26 2.60
CA ILE A 139 0.71 -2.01 2.47
C ILE A 139 0.08 -3.31 1.97
N ALA A 140 -0.86 -3.86 2.72
CA ALA A 140 -1.59 -5.06 2.34
C ALA A 140 -3.09 -4.75 2.18
N LEU A 141 -3.62 -5.02 1.00
CA LEU A 141 -5.04 -4.95 0.66
C LEU A 141 -5.55 -6.39 0.60
N TYR A 142 -6.42 -6.76 1.52
CA TYR A 142 -7.05 -8.08 1.53
C TYR A 142 -8.15 -8.19 0.45
N GLU A 143 -8.81 -9.34 0.42
CA GLU A 143 -9.74 -9.73 -0.64
C GLU A 143 -10.78 -8.64 -0.92
N GLY A 144 -10.88 -8.20 -2.17
CA GLY A 144 -11.88 -7.20 -2.58
C GLY A 144 -11.72 -5.80 -1.93
N ALA A 145 -10.64 -5.54 -1.19
CA ALA A 145 -10.34 -4.21 -0.67
C ALA A 145 -10.10 -3.22 -1.82
N ARG A 146 -10.55 -1.97 -1.67
CA ARG A 146 -10.53 -0.96 -2.73
C ARG A 146 -9.83 0.32 -2.27
N ILE A 147 -8.88 0.80 -3.06
CA ILE A 147 -8.33 2.15 -2.95
C ILE A 147 -8.76 2.95 -4.17
N GLU A 148 -9.45 4.09 -3.96
CA GLU A 148 -9.92 4.94 -5.05
C GLU A 148 -8.76 5.51 -5.88
N ARG A 149 -7.69 5.95 -5.20
CA ARG A 149 -6.54 6.61 -5.84
C ARG A 149 -5.28 5.80 -5.64
N ASN A 150 -4.39 6.17 -4.72
CA ASN A 150 -3.03 5.65 -4.73
C ASN A 150 -2.69 4.79 -3.51
N ALA A 151 -1.87 3.75 -3.75
CA ALA A 151 -1.20 2.99 -2.71
C ALA A 151 0.32 3.17 -2.88
N GLU A 152 0.98 3.84 -1.93
CA GLU A 152 2.38 4.24 -2.08
C GLU A 152 3.20 3.88 -0.86
N THR A 153 4.37 3.25 -1.06
CA THR A 153 5.36 3.07 0.02
C THR A 153 6.77 3.44 -0.41
N ARG A 154 7.62 3.87 0.52
CA ARG A 154 9.04 4.06 0.20
C ARG A 154 9.85 2.80 0.44
N ASN A 155 9.68 2.18 1.60
CA ASN A 155 10.45 1.00 2.02
C ASN A 155 9.47 -0.06 2.54
N GLY A 156 8.94 -0.88 1.63
CA GLY A 156 8.03 -1.95 1.98
C GLY A 156 7.38 -2.59 0.77
N THR A 157 6.84 -3.78 0.96
CA THR A 157 6.10 -4.50 -0.07
C THR A 157 4.66 -3.98 -0.13
N ILE A 158 4.14 -3.77 -1.34
CA ILE A 158 2.70 -3.57 -1.55
C ILE A 158 2.10 -4.89 -2.05
N GLN A 159 1.06 -5.37 -1.38
CA GLN A 159 0.38 -6.61 -1.71
C GLN A 159 -1.10 -6.36 -1.93
N LEU A 160 -1.57 -6.64 -3.15
CA LEU A 160 -2.99 -6.70 -3.50
C LEU A 160 -3.38 -8.17 -3.53
N ARG A 161 -4.23 -8.57 -2.59
CA ARG A 161 -4.78 -9.93 -2.53
C ARG A 161 -5.91 -10.07 -3.55
N GLU A 162 -6.53 -11.25 -3.55
CA GLU A 162 -7.53 -11.64 -4.54
C GLU A 162 -8.61 -10.57 -4.74
N SER A 163 -8.90 -10.22 -5.99
CA SER A 163 -9.91 -9.23 -6.35
C SER A 163 -9.74 -7.82 -5.72
N ALA A 164 -8.60 -7.51 -5.11
CA ALA A 164 -8.32 -6.17 -4.60
C ALA A 164 -8.12 -5.18 -5.75
N HIS A 165 -8.53 -3.93 -5.55
CA HIS A 165 -8.54 -2.92 -6.63
C HIS A 165 -7.94 -1.59 -6.17
N VAL A 166 -7.07 -1.02 -7.00
CA VAL A 166 -6.56 0.34 -6.84
C VAL A 166 -6.87 1.15 -8.12
N GLY A 167 -7.68 2.21 -7.99
CA GLY A 167 -8.12 3.02 -9.14
C GLY A 167 -7.08 4.01 -9.66
N GLY A 168 -6.01 4.25 -8.92
CA GLY A 168 -4.87 5.07 -9.32
C GLY A 168 -3.59 4.26 -9.36
N ARG A 169 -2.49 4.86 -8.90
CA ARG A 169 -1.16 4.27 -9.02
C ARG A 169 -0.80 3.42 -7.81
N VAL A 170 0.03 2.42 -8.05
CA VAL A 170 0.69 1.64 -7.00
C VAL A 170 2.20 1.80 -7.15
N GLN A 171 2.84 2.45 -6.18
CA GLN A 171 4.27 2.79 -6.27
C GLN A 171 5.06 2.37 -5.04
N SER A 172 6.21 1.73 -5.25
CA SER A 172 7.20 1.45 -4.21
C SER A 172 8.58 1.97 -4.60
N ARG A 173 9.41 2.44 -3.66
CA ARG A 173 10.82 2.75 -4.00
C ARG A 173 11.72 1.53 -3.80
N ASN A 174 11.66 0.91 -2.63
CA ASN A 174 12.60 -0.12 -2.19
C ASN A 174 11.88 -1.40 -1.74
N GLY A 175 10.72 -1.71 -2.30
CA GLY A 175 10.05 -2.96 -2.02
C GLY A 175 9.24 -3.47 -3.19
N SER A 176 8.90 -4.75 -3.14
CA SER A 176 8.19 -5.43 -4.21
C SER A 176 6.72 -5.05 -4.27
N ILE A 177 6.11 -5.24 -5.43
CA ILE A 177 4.67 -5.08 -5.65
C ILE A 177 4.12 -6.42 -6.13
N HIS A 178 3.19 -7.01 -5.37
CA HIS A 178 2.58 -8.29 -5.70
C HIS A 178 1.07 -8.11 -5.91
N LEU A 179 0.60 -8.49 -7.09
CA LEU A 179 -0.82 -8.53 -7.46
C LEU A 179 -1.24 -9.99 -7.60
N ALA A 180 -2.20 -10.42 -6.77
CA ALA A 180 -2.79 -11.75 -6.81
C ALA A 180 -3.94 -11.84 -7.82
N GLU A 181 -4.51 -13.04 -7.95
CA GLU A 181 -5.55 -13.35 -8.93
C GLU A 181 -6.76 -12.40 -8.82
N GLY A 182 -7.27 -11.95 -9.96
CA GLY A 182 -8.40 -11.03 -10.05
C GLY A 182 -8.12 -9.62 -9.54
N SER A 183 -6.94 -9.34 -8.97
CA SER A 183 -6.60 -7.99 -8.53
C SER A 183 -6.35 -7.06 -9.71
N GLN A 184 -6.65 -5.78 -9.52
CA GLN A 184 -6.58 -4.78 -10.58
C GLN A 184 -5.95 -3.47 -10.09
N VAL A 185 -5.13 -2.87 -10.95
CA VAL A 185 -4.63 -1.51 -10.77
C VAL A 185 -4.89 -0.74 -12.06
N ASP A 186 -5.65 0.34 -11.99
CA ASP A 186 -6.04 1.10 -13.19
C ASP A 186 -4.95 2.08 -13.65
N GLY A 187 -4.15 2.60 -12.71
CA GLY A 187 -3.03 3.47 -12.98
C GLY A 187 -1.70 2.73 -13.16
N GLU A 188 -0.61 3.48 -13.14
CA GLU A 188 0.75 2.97 -13.26
C GLU A 188 1.13 2.08 -12.06
N LEU A 189 1.79 0.96 -12.37
CA LEU A 189 2.45 0.07 -11.42
C LEU A 189 3.96 0.31 -11.47
N GLY A 190 4.54 0.87 -10.41
CA GLY A 190 5.91 1.36 -10.44
C GLY A 190 6.76 0.93 -9.28
N THR A 191 7.97 0.41 -9.52
CA THR A 191 8.97 0.28 -8.47
C THR A 191 10.36 0.66 -8.92
N ARG A 192 11.22 1.09 -7.98
CA ARG A 192 12.61 1.41 -8.32
C ARG A 192 13.54 0.22 -8.14
N ASN A 193 13.51 -0.41 -6.95
CA ASN A 193 14.48 -1.44 -6.56
C ASN A 193 13.84 -2.77 -6.13
N GLY A 194 12.52 -2.85 -6.06
CA GLY A 194 11.83 -4.11 -5.73
C GLY A 194 11.32 -4.80 -6.99
N SER A 195 10.92 -6.08 -6.91
CA SER A 195 10.31 -6.78 -8.03
C SER A 195 8.81 -6.44 -8.18
N ILE A 196 8.28 -6.56 -9.39
CA ILE A 196 6.84 -6.52 -9.68
C ILE A 196 6.41 -7.93 -10.09
N ARG A 197 5.34 -8.44 -9.46
CA ARG A 197 4.75 -9.74 -9.79
C ARG A 197 3.25 -9.62 -9.97
N LEU A 198 2.76 -9.94 -11.16
CA LEU A 198 1.35 -10.10 -11.50
C LEU A 198 1.08 -11.59 -11.68
N ALA A 199 0.08 -12.13 -10.97
CA ALA A 199 -0.34 -13.51 -11.12
C ALA A 199 -1.86 -13.56 -11.25
N GLY A 200 -2.37 -13.78 -12.47
CA GLY A 200 -3.80 -13.70 -12.75
C GLY A 200 -4.39 -12.30 -12.57
N ALA A 201 -3.59 -11.24 -12.71
CA ALA A 201 -3.96 -9.87 -12.35
C ALA A 201 -4.02 -8.93 -13.55
N ARG A 202 -4.71 -7.79 -13.41
CA ARG A 202 -4.82 -6.76 -14.45
C ARG A 202 -4.08 -5.48 -14.08
N ALA A 203 -3.18 -5.05 -14.96
CA ALA A 203 -2.62 -3.70 -15.00
C ALA A 203 -3.31 -2.90 -16.10
N GLY A 204 -4.07 -1.87 -15.73
CA GLY A 204 -4.79 -0.99 -16.66
C GLY A 204 -3.91 0.03 -17.38
N SER A 205 -2.66 0.19 -16.93
CA SER A 205 -1.68 1.12 -17.49
C SER A 205 -0.28 0.50 -17.49
N ASP A 206 0.76 1.34 -17.55
CA ASP A 206 2.15 0.93 -17.65
C ASP A 206 2.63 0.23 -16.37
N VAL A 207 3.48 -0.77 -16.56
CA VAL A 207 4.25 -1.47 -15.51
C VAL A 207 5.70 -1.07 -15.67
N VAL A 208 6.24 -0.34 -14.69
CA VAL A 208 7.54 0.30 -14.76
C VAL A 208 8.44 -0.16 -13.62
N SER A 209 9.63 -0.63 -13.96
CA SER A 209 10.69 -0.90 -13.01
C SER A 209 11.98 -0.20 -13.44
N ALA A 210 12.90 0.04 -12.49
CA ALA A 210 14.25 0.46 -12.82
C ALA A 210 15.24 -0.70 -12.67
N ARG A 211 15.32 -1.31 -11.48
CA ARG A 211 16.30 -2.36 -11.17
C ARG A 211 15.69 -3.69 -10.74
N GLY A 212 14.37 -3.73 -10.55
CA GLY A 212 13.71 -4.94 -10.09
C GLY A 212 13.09 -5.72 -11.23
N ASP A 213 13.04 -7.04 -11.06
CA ASP A 213 12.42 -7.93 -12.04
C ASP A 213 10.93 -7.68 -12.19
N ILE A 214 10.42 -7.84 -13.41
CA ILE A 214 8.99 -7.82 -13.71
C ILE A 214 8.56 -9.21 -14.15
N HIS A 215 7.65 -9.82 -13.39
CA HIS A 215 7.04 -11.10 -13.69
C HIS A 215 5.56 -10.90 -14.02
N VAL A 216 5.19 -11.13 -15.28
CA VAL A 216 3.80 -11.15 -15.76
C VAL A 216 3.41 -12.60 -15.97
N LEU A 217 2.71 -13.19 -15.00
CA LEU A 217 2.49 -14.62 -14.90
C LEU A 217 1.07 -15.02 -15.24
N ALA A 218 0.89 -16.33 -15.46
CA ALA A 218 -0.31 -16.95 -16.00
C ALA A 218 -1.63 -16.23 -15.68
N GLY A 219 -2.37 -15.90 -16.74
CA GLY A 219 -3.66 -15.22 -16.65
C GLY A 219 -3.58 -13.71 -16.40
N SER A 220 -2.39 -13.11 -16.40
CA SER A 220 -2.25 -11.66 -16.22
C SER A 220 -2.45 -10.91 -17.54
N GLU A 221 -2.94 -9.68 -17.42
CA GLU A 221 -3.20 -8.77 -18.52
C GLU A 221 -2.58 -7.40 -18.22
N VAL A 222 -1.77 -6.88 -19.14
CA VAL A 222 -1.19 -5.54 -19.05
C VAL A 222 -1.66 -4.71 -20.24
N HIS A 223 -2.44 -3.67 -19.99
CA HIS A 223 -3.00 -2.81 -21.04
C HIS A 223 -2.03 -1.73 -21.51
N GLY A 224 -1.06 -1.35 -20.67
CA GLY A 224 0.01 -0.41 -21.01
C GLY A 224 1.29 -1.10 -21.47
N LYS A 225 2.39 -0.37 -21.37
CA LYS A 225 3.75 -0.85 -21.64
C LYS A 225 4.32 -1.59 -20.44
N VAL A 226 5.26 -2.49 -20.70
CA VAL A 226 6.14 -3.05 -19.66
C VAL A 226 7.53 -2.49 -19.87
N VAL A 227 8.03 -1.73 -18.91
CA VAL A 227 9.24 -0.91 -19.07
C VAL A 227 10.24 -1.21 -17.97
N ILE A 228 11.47 -1.50 -18.36
CA ILE A 228 12.65 -1.36 -17.51
C ILE A 228 13.48 -0.19 -18.02
N HIS A 229 13.59 0.85 -17.21
CA HIS A 229 14.38 2.04 -17.52
C HIS A 229 15.29 2.39 -16.35
N LEU A 230 16.61 2.23 -16.55
CA LEU A 230 17.59 2.68 -15.58
C LEU A 230 17.90 4.15 -15.81
N HIS A 231 17.36 5.02 -14.95
CA HIS A 231 17.82 6.41 -14.92
C HIS A 231 19.21 6.49 -14.26
N GLU A 232 20.12 7.24 -14.90
CA GLU A 232 21.28 7.83 -14.24
C GLU A 232 20.81 8.65 -13.03
N ASP A 233 21.05 8.15 -11.82
CA ASP A 233 20.96 9.00 -10.63
C ASP A 233 22.19 9.93 -10.63
N MET A 234 22.16 11.01 -11.41
CA MET A 234 23.03 12.14 -11.17
C MET A 234 22.67 12.75 -9.81
N GLY A 235 23.46 12.42 -8.79
CA GLY A 235 23.49 13.18 -7.54
C GLY A 235 23.94 14.62 -7.80
N GLY A 236 23.01 15.56 -7.90
CA GLY A 236 23.35 16.98 -8.14
C GLY A 236 22.21 17.99 -7.98
N ARG A 237 21.94 18.40 -6.73
CA ARG A 237 21.35 19.68 -6.28
C ARG A 237 20.53 20.51 -7.29
N ARG A 238 19.19 20.49 -7.14
CA ARG A 238 18.31 21.68 -6.95
C ARG A 238 16.86 21.21 -6.71
N GLY A 239 16.36 21.37 -5.47
CA GLY A 239 14.95 21.18 -5.12
C GLY A 239 14.65 20.09 -4.08
N GLY A 240 15.03 20.34 -2.82
CA GLY A 240 14.39 19.81 -1.60
C GLY A 240 14.03 18.32 -1.50
N PHE A 241 15.00 17.45 -1.21
CA PHE A 241 14.92 16.38 -0.18
C PHE A 241 16.30 15.68 -0.08
N LEU A 242 16.95 15.76 1.09
CA LEU A 242 18.31 15.24 1.33
C LEU A 242 18.38 13.70 1.25
N TRP A 243 19.20 13.16 0.34
CA TRP A 243 19.68 11.78 0.34
C TRP A 243 21.21 11.81 0.29
N PHE A 244 21.85 11.25 1.32
CA PHE A 244 23.30 11.10 1.42
C PHE A 244 23.81 10.09 0.38
N GLY A 245 25.02 10.34 -0.11
CA GLY A 245 25.60 9.68 -1.28
C GLY A 245 25.94 8.20 -1.11
N GLY A 246 25.97 7.53 -2.26
CA GLY A 246 26.51 6.19 -2.47
C GLY A 246 27.17 6.14 -3.85
N SER A 247 28.06 5.18 -4.03
CA SER A 247 28.99 4.97 -5.16
C SER A 247 28.36 4.95 -6.56
N ARG A 248 29.19 5.29 -7.55
CA ARG A 248 28.98 5.13 -9.01
C ARG A 248 29.00 3.64 -9.41
N GLN A 249 28.09 2.85 -8.88
CA GLN A 249 27.89 1.48 -9.34
C GLN A 249 26.43 1.39 -9.73
N TYR A 250 26.16 1.12 -11.00
CA TYR A 250 24.84 0.67 -11.39
C TYR A 250 24.55 -0.60 -10.58
N GLY A 251 23.35 -0.67 -9.99
CA GLY A 251 22.85 -1.98 -9.59
C GLY A 251 22.35 -2.66 -10.87
N ASP A 252 22.42 -3.98 -10.91
CA ASP A 252 21.98 -4.77 -12.07
C ASP A 252 20.57 -4.35 -12.51
N ALA A 253 20.38 -4.28 -13.82
CA ALA A 253 19.08 -4.07 -14.42
C ALA A 253 18.16 -5.26 -14.08
N GLY A 254 16.87 -4.97 -13.88
CA GLY A 254 15.89 -6.04 -13.70
C GLY A 254 15.69 -6.84 -15.00
N SER A 255 15.22 -8.07 -14.86
CA SER A 255 14.78 -8.91 -15.98
C SER A 255 13.26 -8.89 -16.14
N ILE A 256 12.77 -9.20 -17.34
CA ILE A 256 11.33 -9.34 -17.61
C ILE A 256 11.02 -10.79 -17.96
N HIS A 257 10.03 -11.37 -17.30
CA HIS A 257 9.50 -12.68 -17.66
C HIS A 257 7.99 -12.62 -17.86
N VAL A 258 7.54 -13.01 -19.05
CA VAL A 258 6.13 -13.11 -19.43
C VAL A 258 5.77 -14.58 -19.65
N GLN A 259 4.79 -15.07 -18.88
CA GLN A 259 4.33 -16.45 -18.90
C GLN A 259 2.81 -16.52 -19.02
N ALA A 260 2.29 -17.26 -20.01
CA ALA A 260 0.86 -17.48 -20.22
C ALA A 260 -0.01 -16.22 -20.02
N SER A 261 0.44 -15.08 -20.54
CA SER A 261 -0.12 -13.76 -20.27
C SER A 261 -0.21 -12.89 -21.53
N HIS A 262 -0.96 -11.79 -21.45
CA HIS A 262 -1.15 -10.88 -22.57
C HIS A 262 -0.73 -9.45 -22.20
N ILE A 263 0.21 -8.90 -22.97
CA ILE A 263 0.60 -7.49 -22.92
C ILE A 263 0.06 -6.82 -24.19
N HIS A 264 -0.77 -5.79 -24.02
CA HIS A 264 -1.35 -5.02 -25.13
C HIS A 264 -0.40 -3.93 -25.65
N GLY A 265 0.50 -3.44 -24.80
CA GLY A 265 1.49 -2.43 -25.17
C GLY A 265 2.84 -2.99 -25.60
N ASP A 266 3.83 -2.11 -25.62
CA ASP A 266 5.23 -2.44 -25.92
C ASP A 266 5.93 -3.03 -24.70
N ILE A 267 6.96 -3.84 -24.95
CA ILE A 267 7.97 -4.18 -23.95
C ILE A 267 9.22 -3.35 -24.25
N VAL A 268 9.71 -2.61 -23.27
CA VAL A 268 10.86 -1.71 -23.42
C VAL A 268 11.91 -2.00 -22.35
N ILE A 269 13.16 -2.23 -22.77
CA ILE A 269 14.31 -2.28 -21.86
C ILE A 269 15.38 -1.34 -22.39
N GLU A 270 15.60 -0.23 -21.67
CA GLU A 270 16.57 0.80 -22.00
C GLU A 270 17.67 0.84 -20.93
N LEU A 271 18.93 0.69 -21.36
CA LEU A 271 20.11 0.70 -20.49
C LEU A 271 20.96 1.95 -20.78
N PRO A 272 21.55 2.59 -19.74
CA PRO A 272 22.52 3.68 -19.92
C PRO A 272 23.69 3.28 -20.81
N GLU A 273 24.29 4.25 -21.52
CA GLU A 273 25.45 4.00 -22.38
C GLU A 273 26.61 3.34 -21.61
N ASP A 274 26.84 3.79 -20.38
CA ASP A 274 27.90 3.31 -19.49
C ASP A 274 27.47 2.14 -18.57
N TYR A 275 26.33 1.49 -18.86
CA TYR A 275 25.90 0.30 -18.12
C TYR A 275 26.93 -0.83 -18.19
N ASP A 276 27.42 -1.23 -17.02
CA ASP A 276 28.47 -2.22 -16.79
C ASP A 276 28.00 -3.42 -15.94
N GLY A 277 26.70 -3.50 -15.62
CA GLY A 277 26.09 -4.60 -14.88
C GLY A 277 25.80 -5.83 -15.73
N ASP A 278 25.22 -6.85 -15.10
CA ASP A 278 24.86 -8.10 -15.80
C ASP A 278 23.80 -7.85 -16.89
N ALA A 279 23.89 -8.58 -18.00
CA ALA A 279 22.92 -8.45 -19.07
C ALA A 279 21.52 -8.88 -18.57
N PRO A 280 20.50 -8.02 -18.63
CA PRO A 280 19.16 -8.41 -18.23
C PRO A 280 18.58 -9.38 -19.25
N LEU A 281 17.75 -10.30 -18.77
CA LEU A 281 17.02 -11.25 -19.59
C LEU A 281 15.59 -10.75 -19.85
N LEU A 282 15.17 -10.78 -21.10
CA LEU A 282 13.75 -10.75 -21.47
C LEU A 282 13.33 -12.12 -21.98
N ARG A 283 12.47 -12.79 -21.21
CA ARG A 283 11.86 -14.07 -21.56
C ARG A 283 10.37 -13.94 -21.82
N ILE A 284 9.92 -14.45 -22.97
CA ILE A 284 8.51 -14.54 -23.36
C ILE A 284 8.20 -15.99 -23.70
N ASP A 285 7.40 -16.64 -22.85
CA ASP A 285 7.02 -18.04 -23.00
C ASP A 285 5.99 -18.22 -24.14
N ALA A 286 5.91 -19.43 -24.73
CA ALA A 286 5.17 -19.71 -25.97
C ALA A 286 3.64 -19.46 -25.86
N ASP A 287 3.11 -19.51 -24.66
CA ASP A 287 1.70 -19.25 -24.34
C ASP A 287 1.38 -17.76 -24.16
N SER A 288 2.39 -16.89 -24.15
CA SER A 288 2.25 -15.45 -24.00
C SER A 288 1.99 -14.71 -25.31
N ARG A 289 1.44 -13.50 -25.23
CA ARG A 289 1.20 -12.61 -26.38
C ARG A 289 1.60 -11.18 -26.06
N VAL A 290 2.22 -10.50 -27.01
CA VAL A 290 2.54 -9.06 -26.94
C VAL A 290 2.02 -8.39 -28.20
N ASP A 291 1.02 -7.52 -28.10
CA ASP A 291 0.49 -6.84 -29.29
C ASP A 291 1.42 -5.71 -29.79
N GLY A 292 2.14 -5.07 -28.86
CA GLY A 292 3.14 -4.05 -29.18
C GLY A 292 4.48 -4.63 -29.63
N ARG A 293 5.45 -3.73 -29.80
CA ARG A 293 6.83 -4.09 -30.17
C ARG A 293 7.67 -4.42 -28.94
N VAL A 294 8.67 -5.27 -29.14
CA VAL A 294 9.75 -5.51 -28.17
C VAL A 294 10.93 -4.62 -28.54
N ARG A 295 11.22 -3.59 -27.74
CA ARG A 295 12.26 -2.58 -27.98
C ARG A 295 13.31 -2.66 -26.89
N VAL A 296 14.47 -3.21 -27.18
CA VAL A 296 15.45 -3.61 -26.16
C VAL A 296 16.86 -3.22 -26.54
N ASP A 297 17.63 -2.74 -25.57
CA ASP A 297 19.05 -2.45 -25.73
C ASP A 297 19.79 -3.68 -26.32
N ALA A 298 20.80 -3.45 -27.15
CA ALA A 298 21.59 -4.50 -27.79
C ALA A 298 22.21 -5.52 -26.80
N ARG A 299 22.45 -5.12 -25.54
CA ARG A 299 23.01 -5.97 -24.49
C ARG A 299 22.00 -6.92 -23.83
N VAL A 300 20.70 -6.70 -24.03
CA VAL A 300 19.64 -7.53 -23.42
C VAL A 300 19.65 -8.93 -24.04
N GLU A 301 19.64 -9.96 -23.21
CA GLU A 301 19.45 -11.34 -23.64
C GLU A 301 17.96 -11.60 -23.94
N LEU A 302 17.67 -12.20 -25.09
CA LEU A 302 16.29 -12.45 -25.54
C LEU A 302 16.01 -13.94 -25.63
N GLU A 303 14.98 -14.39 -24.92
CA GLU A 303 14.40 -15.73 -25.01
C GLU A 303 12.92 -15.62 -25.39
N ILE A 304 12.64 -15.60 -26.70
CA ILE A 304 11.27 -15.51 -27.22
C ILE A 304 10.91 -16.86 -27.82
N ALA A 305 9.94 -17.55 -27.21
CA ALA A 305 9.58 -18.90 -27.61
C ALA A 305 8.72 -18.95 -28.90
N ASP A 306 7.96 -17.89 -29.17
CA ASP A 306 7.09 -17.78 -30.35
C ASP A 306 7.06 -16.33 -30.87
N GLU A 307 7.79 -16.06 -31.96
CA GLU A 307 7.92 -14.72 -32.55
C GLU A 307 6.65 -14.25 -33.29
N ASP A 308 5.77 -15.18 -33.71
CA ASP A 308 4.53 -14.82 -34.42
C ASP A 308 3.49 -14.18 -33.48
N ARG A 309 3.74 -14.24 -32.17
CA ARG A 309 2.85 -13.72 -31.11
C ARG A 309 3.31 -12.38 -30.53
N ILE A 310 4.29 -11.75 -31.15
CA ILE A 310 4.78 -10.42 -30.78
C ILE A 310 4.71 -9.45 -31.97
N GLY A 311 4.59 -8.14 -31.72
CA GLY A 311 4.56 -7.10 -32.77
C GLY A 311 5.91 -6.86 -33.49
N GLY A 312 6.90 -7.72 -33.27
CA GLY A 312 8.27 -7.62 -33.79
C GLY A 312 9.28 -7.13 -32.76
N VAL A 313 10.56 -7.36 -33.07
CA VAL A 313 11.71 -7.01 -32.21
C VAL A 313 12.53 -5.89 -32.84
N GLU A 314 12.85 -4.88 -32.05
CA GLU A 314 13.70 -3.74 -32.38
C GLU A 314 14.85 -3.66 -31.36
N ARG A 315 16.10 -3.65 -31.85
CA ARG A 315 17.27 -3.37 -31.03
C ARG A 315 17.52 -1.86 -31.02
N ILE A 316 17.59 -1.27 -29.84
CA ILE A 316 17.78 0.17 -29.61
C ILE A 316 19.14 0.48 -28.97
#